data_AF-A6G7V4-F1
#
_entry.id   AF-A6G7V4-F1
#
_cell.length_a   1.000
_cell.length_b   1.000
_cell.length_c   1.000
_cell.angle_alpha   90.00
_cell.angle_beta   90.00
_cell.angle_gamma   90.00
#
_symmetry.space_group_name_H-M   'P 1'
#
loop_
_entity.id
_entity.type
_entity.pdbx_description
1 polymer ?
#
loop_
_entity_poly.entity_id
_entity_poly.type
_entity_poly.pdbx_seq_one_letter_code
_entity_poly.pdbx_strand_id
1 'polypeptide(L)'
;MSTFLRSLPLAALALTTLACASSPDDTDAVEDAHALTLEVRLAPAGEVLQFISPAGSVIETPVADIVGKPYYSATFEAGFSSGNDLPLHEEWGIVPEGLDVDIVNPAIYEDDAAYDVVFVVYVNTEAGPGGEPPAAKAGDLATFTIDQSVIREGDPQIVPGVVRVVIEGEDAVKRVENRVPSDLEDSAELTAAMTDTVMIVP
;
A
#
# COMPACT_ATOMS: atom_id res chain seq x y z
N MET A 1 -37.15 34.92 -43.94
CA MET A 1 -36.52 35.58 -45.10
C MET A 1 -35.63 36.70 -44.57
N SER A 2 -34.39 36.80 -45.08
CA SER A 2 -33.41 37.88 -44.86
C SER A 2 -32.44 37.81 -43.67
N THR A 3 -31.47 36.92 -43.85
CA THR A 3 -29.99 37.02 -43.75
C THR A 3 -29.27 38.37 -43.51
N PHE A 4 -28.08 38.24 -42.87
CA PHE A 4 -26.77 38.92 -43.03
C PHE A 4 -26.16 39.72 -41.84
N LEU A 5 -25.31 39.03 -41.05
CA LEU A 5 -23.84 39.16 -40.87
C LEU A 5 -23.12 40.54 -40.72
N ARG A 6 -22.11 40.49 -39.82
CA ARG A 6 -20.91 41.37 -39.60
C ARG A 6 -21.16 42.65 -38.80
N SER A 7 -20.28 43.12 -37.90
CA SER A 7 -18.82 42.97 -37.73
C SER A 7 -18.41 43.27 -36.28
N LEU A 8 -17.37 42.58 -35.79
CA LEU A 8 -16.60 42.97 -34.60
C LEU A 8 -15.70 44.17 -34.91
N PRO A 9 -15.43 45.03 -33.91
CA PRO A 9 -14.11 45.61 -33.75
C PRO A 9 -13.49 45.23 -32.40
N LEU A 10 -12.24 44.83 -32.51
CA LEU A 10 -11.23 44.65 -31.48
C LEU A 10 -10.93 46.00 -30.80
N ALA A 11 -11.00 46.08 -29.47
CA ALA A 11 -10.41 47.16 -28.70
C ALA A 11 -9.73 46.57 -27.47
N ALA A 12 -8.40 46.55 -27.50
CA ALA A 12 -7.55 46.32 -26.35
C ALA A 12 -7.44 47.62 -25.54
N LEU A 13 -7.57 47.55 -24.20
CA LEU A 13 -6.84 48.46 -23.31
C LEU A 13 -6.68 47.88 -21.90
N ALA A 14 -5.41 47.79 -21.52
CA ALA A 14 -4.74 47.67 -20.23
C ALA A 14 -5.52 47.63 -18.89
N LEU A 15 -5.21 46.57 -18.13
CA LEU A 15 -4.59 46.57 -16.79
C LEU A 15 -5.00 47.68 -15.79
N THR A 16 -5.73 47.27 -14.74
CA THR A 16 -5.42 47.65 -13.35
C THR A 16 -5.81 46.50 -12.41
N THR A 17 -4.81 46.01 -11.70
CA THR A 17 -4.87 45.10 -10.57
C THR A 17 -5.74 45.66 -9.45
N LEU A 18 -6.65 44.84 -8.90
CA LEU A 18 -6.98 44.90 -7.48
C LEU A 18 -6.96 43.48 -6.93
N ALA A 19 -5.91 43.19 -6.17
CA ALA A 19 -5.79 42.03 -5.34
C ALA A 19 -6.73 42.17 -4.13
N CYS A 20 -7.60 41.19 -3.96
CA CYS A 20 -8.10 40.74 -2.66
C CYS A 20 -7.96 39.21 -2.73
N ALA A 21 -6.82 38.63 -2.35
CA ALA A 21 -6.43 38.37 -0.96
C ALA A 21 -7.51 37.57 -0.21
N SER A 22 -7.59 36.29 -0.56
CA SER A 22 -7.93 35.22 0.37
C SER A 22 -6.86 34.15 0.17
N SER A 23 -5.79 34.24 0.96
CA SER A 23 -4.78 33.20 1.05
C SER A 23 -5.45 31.87 1.42
N PRO A 24 -5.21 30.78 0.68
CA PRO A 24 -5.19 29.48 1.31
C PRO A 24 -3.87 29.36 2.08
N ASP A 25 -4.01 28.88 3.31
CA ASP A 25 -3.00 28.64 4.32
C ASP A 25 -1.72 27.99 3.79
N ASP A 26 -0.63 28.27 4.52
CA ASP A 26 0.63 27.51 4.55
C ASP A 26 0.37 26.01 4.41
N THR A 27 0.43 25.49 3.19
CA THR A 27 1.01 24.16 2.99
C THR A 27 2.50 24.42 2.98
N ASP A 28 3.15 24.25 4.13
CA ASP A 28 4.56 23.90 4.16
C ASP A 28 4.68 22.69 3.23
N ALA A 29 5.10 22.92 1.99
CA ALA A 29 5.57 21.84 1.15
C ALA A 29 6.73 21.28 1.95
N VAL A 30 6.57 20.06 2.45
CA VAL A 30 7.67 19.33 3.08
C VAL A 30 8.76 19.29 2.00
N GLU A 31 9.79 20.12 2.16
CA GLU A 31 11.02 19.95 1.41
C GLU A 31 11.43 18.49 1.67
N ASP A 32 11.66 17.72 0.59
CA ASP A 32 11.99 16.30 0.66
C ASP A 32 10.82 15.34 1.01
N ALA A 33 9.62 15.60 0.45
CA ALA A 33 8.53 14.63 0.42
C ALA A 33 8.70 13.58 -0.70
N HIS A 34 8.54 12.30 -0.34
CA HIS A 34 8.69 11.15 -1.23
C HIS A 34 7.39 10.35 -1.34
N ALA A 35 7.18 9.70 -2.48
CA ALA A 35 6.10 8.72 -2.65
C ALA A 35 6.53 7.34 -2.15
N LEU A 36 5.55 6.55 -1.72
CA LEU A 36 5.74 5.14 -1.38
C LEU A 36 4.86 4.29 -2.28
N THR A 37 5.49 3.36 -3.01
CA THR A 37 4.79 2.36 -3.83
C THR A 37 4.95 0.98 -3.20
N LEU A 38 3.84 0.28 -2.97
CA LEU A 38 3.81 -1.12 -2.61
C LEU A 38 3.35 -1.95 -3.82
N GLU A 39 4.24 -2.75 -4.38
CA GLU A 39 3.94 -3.72 -5.43
C GLU A 39 3.72 -5.09 -4.79
N VAL A 40 2.47 -5.56 -4.76
CA VAL A 40 2.11 -6.88 -4.23
C VAL A 40 1.86 -7.84 -5.36
N ARG A 41 2.59 -8.95 -5.37
CA ARG A 41 2.42 -10.02 -6.36
C ARG A 41 1.93 -11.30 -5.70
N LEU A 42 0.77 -11.78 -6.10
CA LEU A 42 0.27 -13.10 -5.70
C LEU A 42 0.68 -14.13 -6.77
N ALA A 43 1.86 -14.72 -6.64
CA ALA A 43 2.46 -15.64 -7.59
C ALA A 43 1.81 -17.05 -7.52
N PRO A 44 1.06 -17.48 -8.56
CA PRO A 44 0.40 -18.79 -8.57
C PRO A 44 1.34 -19.90 -9.07
N ALA A 45 1.11 -21.11 -8.57
CA ALA A 45 1.69 -22.35 -9.07
C ALA A 45 0.61 -23.14 -9.82
N GLY A 46 0.30 -22.73 -11.06
CA GLY A 46 -0.83 -23.26 -11.82
C GLY A 46 -2.14 -22.56 -11.44
N GLU A 47 -3.14 -23.32 -10.99
CA GLU A 47 -4.46 -22.77 -10.59
C GLU A 47 -4.57 -22.46 -9.09
N VAL A 48 -3.48 -22.63 -8.34
CA VAL A 48 -3.43 -22.42 -6.90
C VAL A 48 -2.36 -21.41 -6.52
N LEU A 49 -2.63 -20.67 -5.45
CA LEU A 49 -1.66 -19.88 -4.70
C LEU A 49 -1.18 -20.71 -3.52
N GLN A 50 0.11 -20.65 -3.23
CA GLN A 50 0.71 -21.31 -2.08
C GLN A 50 1.19 -20.26 -1.09
N PHE A 51 0.84 -20.44 0.17
CA PHE A 51 1.19 -19.54 1.26
C PHE A 51 1.82 -20.33 2.40
N ILE A 52 2.82 -19.74 3.05
CA ILE A 52 3.32 -20.25 4.32
C ILE A 52 2.44 -19.69 5.43
N SER A 53 2.03 -20.54 6.36
CA SER A 53 1.37 -20.12 7.60
C SER A 53 2.41 -19.70 8.63
N PRO A 54 2.06 -18.90 9.65
CA PRO A 54 2.97 -18.59 10.76
C PRO A 54 3.53 -19.82 11.48
N ALA A 55 2.86 -20.98 11.36
CA ALA A 55 3.32 -22.26 11.88
C ALA A 55 4.28 -23.02 10.95
N GLY A 56 4.70 -22.42 9.83
CA GLY A 56 5.62 -23.03 8.86
C GLY A 56 4.99 -24.10 7.96
N SER A 57 3.65 -24.15 7.88
CA SER A 57 2.94 -25.08 6.99
C SER A 57 2.60 -24.42 5.66
N VAL A 58 2.65 -25.17 4.57
CA VAL A 58 2.18 -24.69 3.26
C VAL A 58 0.67 -24.92 3.15
N ILE A 59 -0.04 -23.86 2.76
CA ILE A 59 -1.47 -23.88 2.53
C ILE A 59 -1.72 -23.48 1.07
N GLU A 60 -2.58 -24.24 0.40
CA GLU A 60 -2.97 -23.97 -0.97
C GLU A 60 -4.34 -23.31 -1.01
N THR A 61 -4.48 -22.26 -1.82
CA THR A 61 -5.75 -21.55 -2.03
C THR A 61 -6.01 -21.42 -3.53
N PRO A 62 -7.19 -21.80 -4.05
CA PRO A 62 -7.52 -21.60 -5.46
C PRO A 62 -7.42 -20.13 -5.87
N VAL A 63 -6.85 -19.85 -7.04
CA VAL A 63 -6.78 -18.48 -7.58
C VAL A 63 -8.18 -17.86 -7.71
N ALA A 64 -9.18 -18.67 -8.08
CA ALA A 64 -10.57 -18.26 -8.22
C ALA A 64 -11.21 -17.78 -6.90
N ASP A 65 -10.67 -18.19 -5.75
CA ASP A 65 -11.16 -17.74 -4.45
C ASP A 65 -10.57 -16.39 -4.04
N ILE A 66 -9.55 -15.91 -4.75
CA ILE A 66 -8.81 -14.67 -4.45
C ILE A 66 -9.15 -13.56 -5.45
N VAL A 67 -9.20 -13.88 -6.75
CA VAL A 67 -9.55 -12.89 -7.78
C VAL A 67 -10.92 -12.28 -7.50
N GLY A 68 -11.02 -10.95 -7.60
CA GLY A 68 -12.25 -10.22 -7.33
C GLY A 68 -12.55 -10.02 -5.84
N LYS A 69 -11.70 -10.52 -4.93
CA LYS A 69 -11.82 -10.22 -3.50
C LYS A 69 -11.39 -8.79 -3.19
N PRO A 70 -12.00 -8.14 -2.19
CA PRO A 70 -11.56 -6.84 -1.74
C PRO A 70 -10.23 -6.94 -1.00
N TYR A 71 -9.37 -5.97 -1.26
CA TYR A 71 -8.17 -5.73 -0.45
C TYR A 71 -8.25 -4.36 0.21
N TYR A 72 -7.54 -4.24 1.33
CA TYR A 72 -7.29 -3.00 2.03
C TYR A 72 -5.79 -2.82 2.22
N SER A 73 -5.29 -1.61 2.01
CA SER A 73 -3.94 -1.23 2.36
C SER A 73 -3.92 0.05 3.18
N ALA A 74 -2.99 0.13 4.12
CA ALA A 74 -2.78 1.30 4.94
C ALA A 74 -1.30 1.48 5.28
N THR A 75 -0.89 2.74 5.40
CA THR A 75 0.48 3.14 5.76
C THR A 75 0.46 4.01 7.00
N PHE A 76 1.38 3.74 7.91
CA PHE A 76 1.52 4.39 9.20
C PHE A 76 2.98 4.80 9.43
N GLU A 77 3.20 5.74 10.34
CA GLU A 77 4.54 5.92 10.92
C GLU A 77 5.02 4.60 11.54
N ALA A 78 6.32 4.32 11.45
CA ALA A 78 6.88 3.12 12.06
C ALA A 78 6.59 3.06 13.56
N GLY A 79 6.22 1.88 14.06
CA GLY A 79 5.92 1.67 15.47
C GLY A 79 4.50 2.05 15.90
N PHE A 80 3.61 2.27 14.94
CA PHE A 80 2.20 2.56 15.20
C PHE A 80 1.50 1.46 16.00
N SER A 81 0.45 1.86 16.71
CA SER A 81 -0.50 1.00 17.38
C SER A 81 -1.73 0.81 16.48
N SER A 82 -1.85 -0.38 15.89
CA SER A 82 -2.90 -0.76 14.92
C SER A 82 -4.36 -0.70 15.42
N GLY A 83 -4.60 -0.24 16.66
CA GLY A 83 -5.94 0.01 17.20
C GLY A 83 -6.16 1.43 17.73
N ASN A 84 -5.17 2.32 17.64
CA ASN A 84 -5.27 3.69 18.17
C ASN A 84 -4.83 4.76 17.17
N ASP A 85 -3.96 4.42 16.22
CA ASP A 85 -3.40 5.38 15.29
C ASP A 85 -4.16 5.38 13.96
N LEU A 86 -4.40 6.58 13.42
CA LEU A 86 -4.98 6.74 12.10
C LEU A 86 -3.90 6.54 11.04
N PRO A 87 -4.21 5.90 9.90
CA PRO A 87 -3.26 5.78 8.81
C PRO A 87 -2.96 7.15 8.19
N LEU A 88 -1.71 7.33 7.74
CA LEU A 88 -1.30 8.47 6.92
C LEU A 88 -1.96 8.39 5.53
N HIS A 89 -2.09 7.17 5.03
CA HIS A 89 -2.78 6.86 3.79
C HIS A 89 -3.45 5.50 3.89
N GLU A 90 -4.65 5.38 3.34
CA GLU A 90 -5.38 4.12 3.23
C GLU A 90 -6.06 4.04 1.87
N GLU A 91 -6.18 2.81 1.35
CA GLU A 91 -6.92 2.54 0.13
C GLU A 91 -7.65 1.20 0.17
N TRP A 92 -8.73 1.16 -0.62
CA TRP A 92 -9.48 -0.05 -0.91
C TRP A 92 -9.40 -0.35 -2.39
N GLY A 93 -9.26 -1.63 -2.71
CA GLY A 93 -9.37 -2.08 -4.08
C GLY A 93 -9.90 -3.49 -4.18
N ILE A 94 -9.81 -4.04 -5.38
CA ILE A 94 -10.23 -5.39 -5.72
C ILE A 94 -9.03 -6.10 -6.33
N VAL A 95 -8.75 -7.33 -5.89
CA VAL A 95 -7.66 -8.13 -6.45
C VAL A 95 -7.92 -8.40 -7.93
N PRO A 96 -7.04 -7.97 -8.84
CA PRO A 96 -7.24 -8.12 -10.27
C PRO A 96 -7.00 -9.55 -10.73
N GLU A 97 -7.49 -9.88 -11.93
CA GLU A 97 -7.24 -11.20 -12.56
C GLU A 97 -5.75 -11.48 -12.78
N GLY A 98 -4.94 -10.44 -12.96
CA GLY A 98 -3.49 -10.53 -13.13
C GLY A 98 -2.73 -10.86 -11.85
N LEU A 99 -3.36 -10.78 -10.67
CA LEU A 99 -2.78 -11.03 -9.36
C LEU A 99 -1.62 -10.10 -8.93
N ASP A 100 -1.33 -9.08 -9.72
CA ASP A 100 -0.43 -7.97 -9.38
C ASP A 100 -1.28 -6.78 -8.90
N VAL A 101 -1.00 -6.28 -7.69
CA VAL A 101 -1.65 -5.13 -7.07
C VAL A 101 -0.60 -4.04 -6.85
N ASP A 102 -0.79 -2.90 -7.51
CA ASP A 102 0.08 -1.73 -7.38
C ASP A 102 -0.62 -0.66 -6.53
N ILE A 103 -0.07 -0.41 -5.34
CA ILE A 103 -0.53 0.60 -4.38
C ILE A 103 0.42 1.78 -4.46
N VAL A 104 -0.07 2.92 -4.92
CA VAL A 104 0.75 4.13 -5.10
C VAL A 104 0.27 5.20 -4.15
N ASN A 105 1.02 5.38 -3.06
CA ASN A 105 0.71 6.38 -2.07
C ASN A 105 1.19 7.77 -2.55
N PRO A 106 0.54 8.86 -2.10
CA PRO A 106 0.95 10.22 -2.47
C PRO A 106 2.36 10.55 -1.91
N ALA A 107 3.01 11.54 -2.53
CA ALA A 107 4.30 12.04 -2.08
C ALA A 107 4.15 12.93 -0.83
N ILE A 108 3.99 12.28 0.34
CA ILE A 108 3.76 12.93 1.64
C ILE A 108 4.71 12.41 2.73
N TYR A 109 5.64 11.52 2.39
CA TYR A 109 6.48 10.85 3.35
C TYR A 109 7.84 11.54 3.46
N GLU A 110 8.35 11.65 4.69
CA GLU A 110 9.60 12.33 5.01
C GLU A 110 10.82 11.47 4.62
N ASP A 111 11.89 12.15 4.21
CA ASP A 111 13.20 11.54 4.01
C ASP A 111 13.76 10.97 5.33
N ASP A 112 14.60 9.93 5.21
CA ASP A 112 15.24 9.20 6.30
C ASP A 112 14.30 8.61 7.38
N ALA A 113 12.99 8.57 7.10
CA ALA A 113 11.96 8.05 7.99
C ALA A 113 11.53 6.61 7.64
N ALA A 114 11.00 5.91 8.65
CA ALA A 114 10.47 4.57 8.52
C ALA A 114 8.94 4.56 8.62
N TYR A 115 8.31 3.75 7.77
CA TYR A 115 6.86 3.58 7.68
C TYR A 115 6.50 2.11 7.70
N ASP A 116 5.42 1.78 8.39
CA ASP A 116 4.86 0.43 8.42
C ASP A 116 3.63 0.37 7.51
N VAL A 117 3.64 -0.58 6.58
CA VAL A 117 2.58 -0.79 5.59
C VAL A 117 1.87 -2.11 5.89
N VAL A 118 0.54 -2.08 5.84
CA VAL A 118 -0.32 -3.25 5.95
C VAL A 118 -1.05 -3.45 4.63
N PHE A 119 -1.13 -4.69 4.18
CA PHE A 119 -2.02 -5.09 3.11
C PHE A 119 -2.75 -6.38 3.48
N VAL A 120 -4.07 -6.39 3.30
CA VAL A 120 -4.96 -7.51 3.65
C VAL A 120 -5.89 -7.79 2.49
N VAL A 121 -6.01 -9.06 2.08
CA VAL A 121 -7.06 -9.55 1.20
C VAL A 121 -8.12 -10.26 2.04
N TYR A 122 -9.35 -9.76 1.99
CA TYR A 122 -10.47 -10.31 2.74
C TYR A 122 -11.15 -11.43 1.93
N VAL A 123 -10.67 -12.65 2.13
CA VAL A 123 -11.16 -13.84 1.44
C VAL A 123 -12.41 -14.38 2.11
N ASN A 124 -12.35 -14.51 3.44
CA ASN A 124 -13.38 -15.07 4.31
C ASN A 124 -14.13 -14.01 5.11
N THR A 125 -13.57 -12.80 5.19
CA THR A 125 -14.25 -11.67 5.82
C THR A 125 -15.10 -10.92 4.80
N GLU A 126 -16.36 -10.66 5.16
CA GLU A 126 -17.22 -9.76 4.39
C GLU A 126 -16.73 -8.32 4.59
N ALA A 127 -16.03 -7.80 3.60
CA ALA A 127 -15.52 -6.44 3.54
C ALA A 127 -15.79 -5.85 2.14
N GLY A 128 -15.65 -4.54 1.99
CA GLY A 128 -15.80 -3.90 0.69
C GLY A 128 -15.54 -2.40 0.77
N PRO A 129 -15.29 -1.75 -0.38
CA PRO A 129 -14.98 -0.33 -0.43
C PRO A 129 -16.10 0.52 0.18
N GLY A 130 -15.74 1.49 1.03
CA GLY A 130 -16.66 2.45 1.65
C GLY A 130 -17.09 2.15 3.09
N GLY A 131 -16.47 1.17 3.75
CA GLY A 131 -16.63 0.88 5.17
C GLY A 131 -15.29 0.88 5.93
N GLU A 132 -15.36 0.90 7.26
CA GLU A 132 -14.20 0.68 8.14
C GLU A 132 -13.65 -0.74 7.92
N PRO A 133 -12.32 -0.91 7.77
CA PRO A 133 -11.71 -2.22 7.58
C PRO A 133 -12.02 -3.13 8.78
N PRO A 134 -12.71 -4.27 8.58
CA PRO A 134 -12.95 -5.20 9.67
C PRO A 134 -11.64 -5.90 10.07
N ALA A 135 -11.62 -6.44 11.29
CA ALA A 135 -10.57 -7.36 11.69
C ALA A 135 -10.55 -8.59 10.78
N ALA A 136 -9.40 -8.88 10.18
CA ALA A 136 -9.19 -10.07 9.37
C ALA A 136 -9.45 -11.35 10.17
N LYS A 137 -9.98 -12.36 9.49
CA LYS A 137 -10.30 -13.68 10.07
C LYS A 137 -9.34 -14.73 9.53
N ALA A 138 -9.30 -15.87 10.22
CA ALA A 138 -8.55 -17.04 9.76
C ALA A 138 -8.86 -17.36 8.28
N GLY A 139 -7.80 -17.54 7.49
CA GLY A 139 -7.88 -17.77 6.05
C GLY A 139 -7.97 -16.51 5.18
N ASP A 140 -8.07 -15.31 5.74
CA ASP A 140 -7.73 -14.08 5.00
C ASP A 140 -6.22 -14.05 4.71
N LEU A 141 -5.80 -13.21 3.77
CA LEU A 141 -4.38 -13.03 3.45
C LEU A 141 -3.89 -11.71 4.02
N ALA A 142 -2.70 -11.68 4.61
CA ALA A 142 -2.10 -10.45 5.11
C ALA A 142 -0.60 -10.43 4.84
N THR A 143 -0.06 -9.23 4.62
CA THR A 143 1.39 -9.03 4.55
C THR A 143 2.05 -9.36 5.87
N PHE A 144 3.23 -9.95 5.79
CA PHE A 144 4.04 -10.31 6.93
C PHE A 144 5.50 -10.10 6.59
N THR A 145 6.27 -9.58 7.55
CA THR A 145 7.72 -9.51 7.43
C THR A 145 8.36 -10.07 8.69
N ILE A 146 9.33 -10.96 8.51
CA ILE A 146 10.41 -11.14 9.49
C ILE A 146 11.42 -10.04 9.20
N ASP A 147 11.50 -9.08 10.11
CA ASP A 147 12.40 -7.96 9.93
C ASP A 147 13.87 -8.41 9.86
N GLN A 148 14.52 -8.06 8.75
CA GLN A 148 15.96 -8.17 8.55
C GLN A 148 16.61 -6.80 8.31
N SER A 149 15.84 -5.72 8.41
CA SER A 149 16.32 -4.35 8.24
C SER A 149 17.34 -4.02 9.33
N VAL A 150 18.25 -3.09 9.04
CA VAL A 150 19.18 -2.59 10.06
C VAL A 150 18.39 -1.74 11.05
N ILE A 151 18.14 -2.26 12.25
CA ILE A 151 17.54 -1.50 13.35
C ILE A 151 18.50 -0.35 13.71
N ARG A 152 18.08 0.90 13.46
CA ARG A 152 18.82 2.10 13.85
C ARG A 152 18.55 2.40 15.33
N GLU A 153 19.45 3.16 15.96
CA GLU A 153 19.27 3.58 17.35
C GLU A 153 18.02 4.48 17.44
N GLY A 154 16.98 3.99 18.12
CA GLY A 154 15.70 4.69 18.27
C GLY A 154 14.53 4.06 17.49
N ASP A 155 14.79 3.12 16.59
CA ASP A 155 13.72 2.49 15.81
C ASP A 155 12.76 1.68 16.69
N PRO A 156 11.44 1.83 16.50
CA PRO A 156 10.46 1.04 17.24
C PRO A 156 10.49 -0.42 16.79
N GLN A 157 10.17 -1.34 17.72
CA GLN A 157 10.01 -2.76 17.39
C GLN A 157 8.94 -2.94 16.31
N ILE A 158 9.21 -3.80 15.34
CA ILE A 158 8.25 -4.15 14.30
C ILE A 158 7.20 -5.09 14.86
N VAL A 159 5.94 -4.75 14.60
CA VAL A 159 4.80 -5.58 14.94
C VAL A 159 4.66 -6.67 13.86
N PRO A 160 4.41 -7.94 14.22
CA PRO A 160 4.11 -8.97 13.23
C PRO A 160 2.92 -8.57 12.34
N GLY A 161 3.00 -8.87 11.04
CA GLY A 161 1.91 -8.60 10.09
C GLY A 161 1.98 -7.23 9.39
N VAL A 162 3.13 -6.57 9.45
CA VAL A 162 3.40 -5.32 8.72
C VAL A 162 4.64 -5.48 7.86
N VAL A 163 4.80 -4.61 6.86
CA VAL A 163 6.01 -4.49 6.05
C VAL A 163 6.62 -3.13 6.33
N ARG A 164 7.87 -3.11 6.81
CA ARG A 164 8.59 -1.85 7.02
C ARG A 164 9.25 -1.37 5.73
N VAL A 165 9.07 -0.09 5.46
CA VAL A 165 9.71 0.65 4.36
C VAL A 165 10.47 1.81 4.98
N VAL A 166 11.72 1.99 4.55
CA VAL A 166 12.55 3.14 4.93
C VAL A 166 12.75 3.97 3.66
N ILE A 167 12.54 5.28 3.76
CA ILE A 167 12.74 6.22 2.67
C ILE A 167 14.14 6.83 2.81
N GLU A 168 14.91 6.85 1.72
CA GLU A 168 16.31 7.33 1.68
C GLU A 168 16.55 8.19 0.44
N GLY A 169 16.01 9.41 0.42
CA GLY A 169 16.30 10.49 -0.52
C GLY A 169 15.59 10.40 -1.88
N GLU A 170 14.73 9.40 -2.06
CA GLU A 170 13.92 9.20 -3.27
C GLU A 170 12.63 8.42 -2.99
N ASP A 171 11.73 8.40 -3.98
CA ASP A 171 10.51 7.60 -3.92
C ASP A 171 10.83 6.12 -3.63
N ALA A 172 10.18 5.56 -2.62
CA ALA A 172 10.41 4.19 -2.21
C ALA A 172 9.49 3.23 -2.97
N VAL A 173 10.05 2.13 -3.48
CA VAL A 173 9.28 1.01 -4.05
C VAL A 173 9.57 -0.25 -3.25
N LYS A 174 8.52 -0.82 -2.64
CA LYS A 174 8.59 -2.06 -1.88
C LYS A 174 7.84 -3.16 -2.62
N ARG A 175 8.47 -4.32 -2.76
CA ARG A 175 7.89 -5.51 -3.39
C ARG A 175 7.58 -6.57 -2.35
N VAL A 176 6.39 -7.14 -2.42
CA VAL A 176 5.94 -8.24 -1.57
C VAL A 176 5.38 -9.35 -2.44
N GLU A 177 5.74 -10.60 -2.16
CA GLU A 177 5.28 -11.76 -2.93
C GLU A 177 4.99 -12.95 -1.99
N ASN A 178 3.96 -13.76 -2.25
CA ASN A 178 3.78 -15.03 -1.54
C ASN A 178 4.87 -16.04 -1.96
N ARG A 179 5.90 -16.18 -1.13
CA ARG A 179 7.01 -17.10 -1.37
C ARG A 179 6.82 -18.38 -0.57
N VAL A 180 7.17 -19.51 -1.18
CA VAL A 180 7.27 -20.81 -0.51
C VAL A 180 8.68 -21.36 -0.76
N PRO A 181 9.45 -21.72 0.29
CA PRO A 181 10.79 -22.27 0.11
C PRO A 181 10.72 -23.62 -0.59
N SER A 182 11.79 -23.96 -1.30
CA SER A 182 11.86 -25.26 -1.97
C SER A 182 12.13 -26.39 -0.98
N ASP A 183 12.78 -26.07 0.13
CA ASP A 183 12.99 -26.95 1.28
C ASP A 183 12.52 -26.26 2.57
N LEU A 184 11.49 -26.83 3.23
CA LEU A 184 10.95 -26.33 4.49
C LEU A 184 11.87 -26.60 5.69
N GLU A 185 12.84 -27.50 5.54
CA GLU A 185 13.85 -27.79 6.58
C GLU A 185 15.05 -26.84 6.49
N ASP A 186 15.22 -26.12 5.36
CA ASP A 186 16.25 -25.11 5.21
C ASP A 186 15.84 -23.79 5.88
N SER A 187 16.43 -23.53 7.05
CA SER A 187 16.18 -22.30 7.82
C SER A 187 16.49 -21.01 7.06
N ALA A 188 17.44 -21.01 6.12
CA ALA A 188 17.79 -19.84 5.34
C ALA A 188 16.74 -19.56 4.26
N GLU A 189 16.28 -20.60 3.55
CA GLU A 189 15.18 -20.47 2.60
C GLU A 189 13.88 -20.06 3.29
N LEU A 190 13.57 -20.68 4.44
CA LEU A 190 12.39 -20.34 5.22
C LEU A 190 12.42 -18.87 5.68
N THR A 191 13.55 -18.41 6.22
CA THR A 191 13.69 -17.01 6.64
C THR A 191 13.51 -16.07 5.46
N ALA A 192 14.16 -16.34 4.33
CA ALA A 192 14.03 -15.51 3.12
C ALA A 192 12.60 -15.50 2.54
N ALA A 193 11.85 -16.60 2.68
CA ALA A 193 10.47 -16.69 2.26
C ALA A 193 9.49 -15.98 3.21
N MET A 194 9.90 -15.74 4.46
CA MET A 194 9.12 -15.03 5.48
C MET A 194 9.46 -13.52 5.56
N THR A 195 10.49 -13.06 4.83
CA THR A 195 10.78 -11.62 4.66
C THR A 195 9.91 -11.05 3.55
N ASP A 196 9.14 -10.00 3.87
CA ASP A 196 8.29 -9.25 2.92
C ASP A 196 7.41 -10.16 2.05
N THR A 197 6.56 -10.96 2.71
CA THR A 197 5.72 -11.97 2.08
C THR A 197 4.23 -11.74 2.37
N VAL A 198 3.37 -12.36 1.59
CA VAL A 198 1.95 -12.50 1.93
C VAL A 198 1.74 -13.86 2.58
N MET A 199 1.07 -13.90 3.72
CA MET A 199 0.77 -15.12 4.47
C MET A 199 -0.73 -15.25 4.72
N ILE A 200 -1.14 -16.46 5.10
CA ILE A 200 -2.50 -16.70 5.60
C ILE A 200 -2.60 -16.29 7.07
N VAL A 201 -3.66 -15.57 7.39
CA VAL A 201 -4.06 -15.27 8.77
C VAL A 201 -4.44 -16.58 9.47
N PRO A 202 -3.84 -16.91 10.62
CA PRO A 202 -4.03 -18.18 11.32
C PRO A 202 -5.44 -18.37 11.91
#